data_AF-A0A379LPM1-F1
#
_entry.id   AF-A0A379LPM1-F1
#
_cell.length_a   1.000
_cell.length_b   1.000
_cell.length_c   1.000
_cell.angle_alpha   90.00
_cell.angle_beta   90.00
_cell.angle_gamma   90.00
#
_symmetry.space_group_name_H-M   'P 1'
#
loop_
_entity.id
_entity.type
_entity.pdbx_description
1 polymer ?
#
loop_
_entity_poly.entity_id
_entity_poly.type
_entity_poly.pdbx_seq_one_letter_code
_entity_poly.pdbx_strand_id
1 'polypeptide(L)' 'MKELDVRGTIAYVNNHEETIKLVEEGKIDLEPFITQRIKLDDLVSEGFERLIHNNESAVKIIVNPNLK' A
#
# COMPACT_ATOMS: atom_id res chain seq x y z
N MET A 1 -29.35 5.99 -28.63
CA MET A 1 -28.85 5.08 -27.59
C MET A 1 -27.35 5.35 -27.44
N LYS A 2 -26.82 5.58 -26.23
CA LYS A 2 -25.37 5.80 -26.03
C LYS A 2 -24.74 4.50 -25.53
N GLU A 3 -23.77 3.97 -26.26
CA GLU A 3 -23.05 2.74 -25.94
C GLU A 3 -21.92 3.05 -24.94
N LEU A 4 -22.29 3.28 -23.67
CA LEU A 4 -21.35 3.57 -22.59
C LEU A 4 -20.89 2.26 -21.91
N ASP A 5 -19.57 2.13 -21.70
CA ASP A 5 -18.93 1.03 -20.97
C ASP A 5 -18.51 1.53 -19.58
N VAL A 6 -19.00 0.87 -18.53
CA VAL A 6 -18.72 1.21 -17.13
C VAL A 6 -18.27 -0.05 -16.40
N ARG A 7 -17.05 -0.02 -15.86
CA ARG A 7 -16.45 -1.15 -15.13
C ARG A 7 -16.03 -0.74 -13.72
N GLY A 8 -16.43 -1.53 -12.74
CA GLY A 8 -15.86 -1.51 -11.40
C GLY A 8 -14.80 -2.60 -11.26
N THR A 9 -13.80 -2.37 -10.41
CA THR A 9 -12.74 -3.34 -10.11
C THR A 9 -12.67 -3.57 -8.61
N ILE A 10 -12.43 -4.82 -8.20
CA ILE A 10 -12.17 -5.18 -6.81
C ILE A 10 -10.87 -5.98 -6.73
N ALA A 11 -9.92 -5.47 -5.94
CA ALA A 11 -8.61 -6.09 -5.73
C ALA A 11 -7.96 -6.57 -7.05
N TYR A 12 -7.61 -7.86 -7.13
CA TYR A 12 -6.81 -8.44 -8.20
C TYR A 12 -7.08 -9.94 -8.38
N VAL A 13 -6.74 -10.46 -9.56
CA VAL A 13 -6.68 -11.90 -9.87
C VAL A 13 -5.47 -12.16 -10.77
N ASN A 14 -4.63 -13.14 -10.39
CA ASN A 14 -3.51 -13.64 -11.19
C ASN A 14 -2.52 -12.59 -11.76
N ASN A 15 -2.31 -11.45 -11.09
CA ASN A 15 -1.43 -10.37 -11.59
C ASN A 15 -0.19 -10.08 -10.70
N HIS A 16 0.07 -10.90 -9.67
CA HIS A 16 1.20 -10.68 -8.77
C HIS A 16 2.54 -10.81 -9.49
N GLU A 17 2.71 -11.84 -10.34
CA GLU A 17 3.97 -12.07 -11.08
C GLU A 17 4.34 -10.87 -11.96
N GLU A 18 3.38 -10.36 -12.73
CA GLU A 18 3.57 -9.18 -13.57
C GLU A 18 3.87 -7.94 -12.72
N THR A 19 3.15 -7.75 -11.61
CA THR A 19 3.40 -6.63 -10.69
C THR A 19 4.82 -6.67 -10.11
N ILE A 20 5.30 -7.84 -9.69
CA ILE A 20 6.66 -8.04 -9.16
C ILE A 20 7.69 -7.70 -10.24
N LYS A 21 7.49 -8.20 -11.47
CA LYS A 21 8.38 -7.92 -12.60
C LYS A 21 8.49 -6.42 -12.90
N LEU A 22 7.38 -5.68 -12.85
CA LEU A 22 7.39 -4.23 -13.06
C LEU A 22 8.22 -3.48 -12.00
N VAL A 23 8.17 -3.95 -10.75
CA VAL A 23 8.99 -3.39 -9.66
C VAL A 23 10.46 -3.76 -9.84
N GLU A 24 10.76 -5.02 -10.15
CA GLU A 24 12.12 -5.51 -10.41
C GLU A 24 12.79 -4.77 -11.59
N GLU A 25 12.04 -4.52 -12.66
CA GLU A 25 12.49 -3.75 -13.83
C GLU A 25 12.62 -2.24 -13.56
N GLY A 26 12.29 -1.77 -12.35
CA GLY A 26 12.33 -0.35 -11.98
C GLY A 26 11.28 0.51 -12.68
N LYS A 27 10.28 -0.11 -13.33
CA LYS A 27 9.17 0.60 -13.99
C LYS A 27 8.16 1.14 -12.99
N ILE A 28 8.12 0.55 -11.79
CA ILE A 28 7.34 1.03 -10.65
C ILE A 28 8.28 1.17 -9.46
N ASP A 29 8.44 2.39 -8.96
CA ASP A 29 9.13 2.66 -7.70
C ASP A 29 8.10 2.72 -6.55
N LEU A 30 8.19 1.76 -5.62
CA LEU A 30 7.29 1.66 -4.48
C LEU A 30 7.77 2.46 -3.27
N GLU A 31 9.05 2.83 -3.19
CA GLU A 31 9.64 3.44 -1.99
C GLU A 31 8.96 4.78 -1.61
N PRO A 32 8.60 5.68 -2.56
CA PRO A 32 7.95 6.94 -2.22
C PRO A 32 6.58 6.79 -1.51
N PHE A 33 5.92 5.64 -1.67
CA PHE A 33 4.64 5.38 -1.02
C PHE A 33 4.79 4.93 0.43
N ILE A 34 6.00 4.50 0.84
CA ILE A 34 6.26 4.02 2.19
C ILE A 34 6.63 5.20 3.08
N THR A 35 5.62 5.77 3.73
CA THR A 35 5.77 6.96 4.57
C THR A 35 6.36 6.66 5.95
N GLN A 36 6.17 5.44 6.47
CA GLN A 36 6.68 5.06 7.79
C GLN A 36 7.02 3.57 7.88
N ARG A 37 8.01 3.25 8.72
CA ARG A 37 8.32 1.88 9.16
C ARG A 37 8.29 1.84 10.67
N ILE A 38 7.48 0.95 11.23
CA ILE A 38 7.25 0.85 12.68
C ILE A 38 7.56 -0.56 13.19
N LYS A 39 7.88 -0.68 14.48
CA LYS A 39 7.98 -1.97 15.16
C LYS A 39 6.60 -2.53 15.47
N LEU A 40 6.53 -3.83 15.77
CA LEU A 40 5.26 -4.50 16.04
C LEU A 40 4.54 -3.95 17.28
N ASP A 41 5.28 -3.55 18.31
CA ASP A 41 4.72 -2.97 19.54
C ASP A 41 3.86 -1.72 19.27
N ASP A 42 4.21 -0.97 18.22
CA ASP A 42 3.58 0.31 17.89
C ASP A 42 2.42 0.15 16.90
N LEU A 43 2.02 -1.09 16.55
CA LEU A 43 1.00 -1.39 15.54
C LEU A 43 -0.31 -0.62 15.78
N VAL A 44 -0.73 -0.51 17.04
CA VAL A 44 -1.98 0.17 17.38
C VAL A 44 -1.81 1.69 17.30
N SER A 45 -0.90 2.25 18.09
CA SER A 45 -0.73 3.71 18.21
C SER A 45 -0.20 4.37 16.95
N GLU A 46 0.85 3.82 16.33
CA GLU A 46 1.51 4.42 15.17
C GLU A 46 1.03 3.81 13.83
N GLY A 47 0.37 2.65 13.86
CA GLY A 47 -0.25 2.03 12.68
C GLY A 47 -1.71 2.43 12.51
N PHE A 48 -2.60 1.83 13.30
CA PHE A 48 -4.05 1.99 13.14
C PHE A 48 -4.53 3.38 13.54
N GLU A 49 -4.24 3.86 14.75
CA GLU A 49 -4.70 5.15 15.24
C GLU A 49 -4.21 6.30 14.35
N ARG A 50 -2.97 6.21 13.87
CA ARG A 50 -2.41 7.14 12.89
C ARG A 50 -3.21 7.20 11.59
N LEU A 51 -3.61 6.05 11.07
CA LEU A 51 -4.42 5.95 9.84
C LEU A 51 -5.89 6.36 10.05
N ILE A 52 -6.39 6.36 11.28
CA ILE A 52 -7.75 6.82 11.60
C ILE A 52 -7.75 8.34 11.79
N HIS A 53 -6.78 8.89 12.52
CA HIS A 53 -6.82 10.26 13.01
C HIS A 53 -5.90 11.24 12.25
N ASN A 54 -4.90 10.74 11.50
CA ASN A 54 -3.88 11.57 10.84
C ASN A 54 -3.58 11.08 9.41
N ASN A 55 -4.60 10.58 8.71
CA ASN A 55 -4.50 9.91 7.41
C ASN A 55 -3.95 10.78 6.27
N GLU A 56 -4.03 12.11 6.37
CA GLU A 56 -3.49 13.03 5.37
C GLU A 56 -1.95 12.97 5.28
N SER A 57 -1.29 12.47 6.33
CA SER A 57 0.18 12.42 6.44
C SER A 57 0.79 11.04 6.17
N ALA A 58 -0.03 10.00 6.01
CA ALA A 58 0.43 8.62 5.90
C ALA A 58 -0.19 7.93 4.67
N VAL A 59 0.66 7.47 3.75
CA VAL A 59 0.23 6.73 2.56
C VAL A 59 0.29 5.23 2.82
N LYS A 60 1.47 4.71 3.17
CA LYS A 60 1.68 3.31 3.57
C LYS A 60 2.61 3.22 4.78
N ILE A 61 2.16 2.49 5.79
CA ILE A 61 2.95 2.15 6.97
C ILE A 61 3.33 0.68 6.88
N ILE A 62 4.63 0.38 7.01
CA ILE A 62 5.15 -0.99 7.02
C ILE A 62 5.52 -1.37 8.45
N VAL A 63 4.95 -2.47 8.94
CA VAL A 63 5.29 -3.03 10.24
C VAL A 63 6.39 -4.05 10.06
N ASN A 64 7.51 -3.88 10.75
CA ASN A 64 8.60 -4.83 10.75
C ASN A 64 8.71 -5.50 12.13
N PRO A 65 8.38 -6.80 12.25
CA PRO A 65 8.39 -7.52 13.52
C PRO A 65 9.81 -7.76 14.07
N ASN A 66 10.86 -7.46 13.30
CA ASN A 66 12.25 -7.64 13.70
C ASN A 66 12.92 -6.34 14.18
N LEU A 67 12.23 -5.18 14.10
CA LEU A 67 12.72 -3.94 14.71
C LEU A 67 12.61 -4.04 16.23
N LYS A 68 13.64 -3.55 16.94
CA LYS A 68 13.69 -3.49 18.40
C LYS A 68 13.22 -2.14 18.90
#